data_AF-A0AAP9DYW3-F1
#
_entry.id   AF-A0AAP9DYW3-F1
#
_cell.length_a   1.000
_cell.length_b   1.000
_cell.length_c   1.000
_cell.angle_alpha   90.00
_cell.angle_beta   90.00
_cell.angle_gamma   90.00
#
_symmetry.space_group_name_H-M   'P 1'
#
loop_
_entity.id
_entity.type
_entity.pdbx_description
1 polymer ?
#
loop_
_entity_poly.entity_id
_entity_poly.type
_entity_poly.pdbx_seq_one_letter_code
_entity_poly.pdbx_strand_id
1 'polypeptide(L)'
;MGPWLYVALLGAVLVVLGLLRPRTGNDSTELQRNMEETLEHYMRELETDNEKLISMVERMKNEGQMTDEALRKRIDQLEQRWSRSEERNAALEARVAEQQAVRLWNTQAPAPQMEEADQPVPQYSMPAEAAPLPPEADPIPDAEAEAQADSEAPEPPSIRSRYPELFALADDQVPAGRIAERLSMPIGEVQLIIQLGIQEGGRV
;
A
#
# COMPACT_ATOMS: atom_id res chain seq x y z
N MET A 1 14.85 94.29 -22.10
CA MET A 1 15.43 93.04 -22.64
C MET A 1 14.76 92.72 -23.96
N GLY A 2 15.51 92.32 -24.99
CA GLY A 2 14.97 92.15 -26.35
C GLY A 2 14.15 90.85 -26.52
N PRO A 3 13.06 90.85 -27.32
CA PRO A 3 12.23 89.65 -27.55
C PRO A 3 13.01 88.42 -28.03
N TRP A 4 14.09 88.63 -28.81
CA TRP A 4 15.01 87.59 -29.26
C TRP A 4 15.59 86.72 -28.13
N LEU A 5 15.81 87.28 -26.93
CA LEU A 5 16.35 86.53 -25.80
C LEU A 5 15.37 85.45 -25.31
N TYR A 6 14.07 85.72 -25.33
CA TYR A 6 13.05 84.74 -24.97
C TYR A 6 12.95 83.61 -26.00
N VAL A 7 13.11 83.92 -27.30
CA VAL A 7 13.14 82.90 -28.37
C VAL A 7 14.35 81.98 -28.20
N ALA A 8 15.53 82.55 -27.94
CA ALA A 8 16.74 81.76 -27.69
C ALA A 8 16.63 80.87 -26.43
N LEU A 9 16.07 81.41 -25.33
CA LEU A 9 15.88 80.67 -24.09
C LEU A 9 14.85 79.54 -24.26
N LEU A 10 13.73 79.79 -24.94
CA LEU A 10 12.71 78.77 -25.23
C LEU A 10 13.26 77.66 -26.15
N GLY A 11 14.07 78.03 -27.15
CA GLY A 11 14.81 77.07 -27.98
C GLY A 11 15.76 76.20 -27.15
N ALA A 12 16.54 76.79 -26.24
CA ALA A 12 17.42 76.04 -25.35
C ALA A 12 16.66 75.07 -24.44
N VAL A 13 15.51 75.48 -23.87
CA VAL A 13 14.65 74.61 -23.06
C VAL A 13 14.11 73.43 -23.88
N LEU A 14 13.68 73.65 -25.12
CA LEU A 14 13.25 72.57 -26.01
C LEU A 14 14.39 71.59 -26.35
N VAL A 15 15.61 72.07 -26.57
CA VAL A 15 16.79 71.21 -26.81
C VAL A 15 17.11 70.38 -25.55
N VAL A 16 17.08 70.98 -24.36
CA VAL A 16 17.29 70.26 -23.09
C VAL A 16 16.21 69.19 -22.90
N LEU A 17 14.92 69.51 -23.11
CA LEU A 17 13.82 68.54 -23.02
C LEU A 17 13.93 67.43 -24.08
N GLY A 18 14.49 67.72 -25.25
CA GLY A 18 14.79 66.73 -26.29
C GLY A 18 15.91 65.77 -25.88
N LEU A 19 16.98 66.26 -25.27
CA LEU A 19 18.08 65.42 -24.74
C LEU A 19 17.69 64.63 -23.49
N LEU A 20 16.80 65.18 -22.65
CA LEU A 20 16.34 64.53 -21.41
C LEU A 20 15.28 63.44 -21.66
N ARG A 21 14.83 63.24 -22.90
CA ARG A 21 13.88 62.19 -23.28
C ARG A 21 14.63 60.98 -23.86
N PRO A 22 14.89 59.91 -23.08
CA PRO A 22 15.50 58.69 -23.61
C PRO A 22 14.62 58.08 -24.72
N ARG A 23 15.26 57.43 -25.70
CA ARG A 23 14.59 56.85 -26.87
C ARG A 23 13.91 55.52 -26.53
N THR A 24 12.78 55.56 -25.85
CA THR A 24 11.95 54.39 -25.52
C THR A 24 11.19 53.80 -26.73
N GLY A 25 11.79 53.85 -27.91
CA GLY A 25 11.23 53.32 -29.17
C GLY A 25 11.77 51.95 -29.54
N ASN A 26 12.76 51.45 -28.79
CA ASN A 26 13.41 50.15 -28.99
C ASN A 26 12.82 49.10 -28.04
N ASP A 27 12.54 49.50 -26.79
CA ASP A 27 12.13 48.61 -25.70
C ASP A 27 10.88 47.80 -26.04
N SER A 28 9.91 48.39 -26.74
CA SER A 28 8.69 47.68 -27.15
C SER A 28 8.95 46.59 -28.19
N THR A 29 9.88 46.81 -29.13
CA THR A 29 10.27 45.82 -30.13
C THR A 29 11.18 44.75 -29.56
N GLU A 30 12.05 45.10 -28.60
CA GLU A 30 12.89 44.12 -27.89
C GLU A 30 12.04 43.29 -26.92
N LEU A 31 11.07 43.89 -26.21
CA LEU A 31 10.09 43.18 -25.38
C LEU A 31 9.24 42.23 -26.23
N GLN A 32 8.72 42.67 -27.38
CA GLN A 32 7.95 41.81 -28.30
C GLN A 32 8.79 40.62 -28.78
N ARG A 33 10.06 40.83 -29.13
CA ARG A 33 10.96 39.77 -29.60
C ARG A 33 11.36 38.79 -28.48
N ASN A 34 11.61 39.29 -27.26
CA ASN A 34 11.86 38.45 -26.09
C ASN A 34 10.61 37.64 -25.70
N MET A 35 9.41 38.23 -25.87
CA MET A 35 8.14 37.53 -25.69
C MET A 35 7.94 36.45 -26.76
N GLU A 36 8.24 36.74 -28.03
CA GLU A 36 8.23 35.79 -29.15
C GLU A 36 9.16 34.59 -28.88
N GLU A 37 10.40 34.85 -28.46
CA GLU A 37 11.39 33.82 -28.09
C GLU A 37 10.92 32.95 -26.90
N THR A 38 10.33 33.55 -25.85
CA THR A 38 9.71 32.74 -24.78
C THR A 38 8.45 31.99 -25.22
N LEU A 39 7.67 32.52 -26.18
CA LEU A 39 6.47 31.87 -26.69
C LEU A 39 6.82 30.67 -27.58
N GLU A 40 7.88 30.77 -28.39
CA GLU A 40 8.48 29.62 -29.09
C GLU A 40 8.96 28.54 -28.11
N HIS A 41 9.63 28.93 -27.01
CA HIS A 41 10.02 27.98 -25.95
C HIS A 41 8.79 27.29 -25.34
N TYR A 42 7.77 28.05 -24.93
CA TYR A 42 6.55 27.48 -24.35
C TYR A 42 5.77 26.59 -25.32
N MET A 43 5.73 26.91 -26.62
CA MET A 43 5.11 26.02 -27.62
C MET A 43 5.86 24.69 -27.74
N ARG A 44 7.20 24.72 -27.75
CA ARG A 44 8.04 23.51 -27.78
C ARG A 44 7.89 22.67 -26.51
N GLU A 45 7.79 23.33 -25.36
CA GLU A 45 7.59 22.69 -24.06
C GLU A 45 6.19 22.05 -23.97
N LEU A 46 5.15 22.72 -24.44
CA LEU A 46 3.78 22.18 -24.54
C LEU A 46 3.66 21.03 -25.53
N GLU A 47 4.35 21.07 -26.67
CA GLU A 47 4.42 19.95 -27.62
C GLU A 47 5.05 18.71 -26.96
N THR A 48 6.20 18.91 -26.29
CA THR A 48 6.93 17.87 -25.56
C THR A 48 6.10 17.27 -24.42
N ASP A 49 5.43 18.10 -23.60
CA ASP A 49 4.59 17.61 -22.51
C ASP A 49 3.31 16.93 -23.02
N ASN A 50 2.78 17.31 -24.19
CA ASN A 50 1.65 16.62 -24.82
C ASN A 50 2.03 15.21 -25.31
N GLU A 51 3.16 15.06 -26.02
CA GLU A 51 3.70 13.74 -26.40
C GLU A 51 3.94 12.86 -25.16
N LYS A 52 4.54 13.44 -24.12
CA LYS A 52 4.82 12.77 -22.84
C LYS A 52 3.54 12.33 -22.15
N LEU A 53 2.50 13.17 -22.06
CA LEU A 53 1.19 12.84 -21.51
C LEU A 53 0.52 11.71 -22.31
N ILE A 54 0.53 11.77 -23.65
CA ILE A 54 0.01 10.71 -24.51
C ILE A 54 0.74 9.39 -24.23
N SER A 55 2.08 9.41 -24.18
CA SER A 55 2.90 8.22 -23.89
C SER A 55 2.68 7.65 -22.47
N MET A 56 2.24 8.49 -21.52
CA MET A 56 1.94 8.08 -20.15
C MET A 56 0.53 7.49 -20.04
N VAL A 57 -0.45 8.09 -20.73
CA VAL A 57 -1.81 7.54 -20.85
C VAL A 57 -1.79 6.20 -21.59
N GLU A 58 -0.99 6.06 -22.65
CA GLU A 58 -0.80 4.78 -23.35
C GLU A 58 -0.19 3.72 -22.43
N ARG A 59 0.87 4.06 -21.68
CA ARG A 59 1.47 3.15 -20.70
C ARG A 59 0.48 2.74 -19.61
N MET A 60 -0.24 3.68 -19.01
CA MET A 60 -1.23 3.41 -17.97
C MET A 60 -2.41 2.56 -18.49
N LYS A 61 -2.83 2.77 -19.73
CA LYS A 61 -3.83 1.92 -20.42
C LYS A 61 -3.30 0.50 -20.63
N ASN A 62 -2.07 0.34 -21.11
CA ASN A 62 -1.48 -0.97 -21.40
C ASN A 62 -1.23 -1.76 -20.09
N GLU A 63 -0.75 -1.09 -19.04
CA GLU A 63 -0.60 -1.66 -17.70
C GLU A 63 -1.97 -2.05 -17.11
N GLY A 64 -2.97 -1.18 -17.22
CA GLY A 64 -4.36 -1.48 -16.87
C GLY A 64 -4.87 -2.75 -17.54
N GLN A 65 -4.70 -2.87 -18.87
CA GLN A 65 -5.09 -4.07 -19.61
C GLN A 65 -4.35 -5.34 -19.14
N MET A 66 -3.05 -5.26 -18.82
CA MET A 66 -2.31 -6.39 -18.25
C MET A 66 -2.83 -6.77 -16.85
N THR A 67 -3.20 -5.80 -16.01
CA THR A 67 -3.79 -6.08 -14.68
C THR A 67 -5.18 -6.69 -14.79
N ASP A 68 -6.04 -6.18 -15.68
CA ASP A 68 -7.36 -6.75 -15.98
C ASP A 68 -7.25 -8.19 -16.49
N GLU A 69 -6.32 -8.48 -17.40
CA GLU A 69 -6.03 -9.83 -17.86
C GLU A 69 -5.55 -10.74 -16.72
N ALA A 70 -4.68 -10.25 -15.83
CA ALA A 70 -4.19 -11.02 -14.69
C ALA A 70 -5.29 -11.31 -13.66
N LEU A 71 -6.21 -10.37 -13.44
CA LEU A 71 -7.38 -10.55 -12.58
C LEU A 71 -8.38 -11.53 -13.20
N ARG A 72 -8.69 -11.42 -14.49
CA ARG A 72 -9.53 -12.39 -15.23
C ARG A 72 -8.96 -13.81 -15.11
N LYS A 73 -7.68 -14.00 -15.41
CA LYS A 73 -6.99 -15.32 -15.30
C LYS A 73 -7.02 -15.89 -13.87
N ARG A 74 -7.08 -15.04 -12.83
CA ARG A 74 -7.28 -15.49 -11.43
C ARG A 74 -8.73 -15.86 -11.13
N ILE A 75 -9.70 -15.14 -11.69
CA ILE A 75 -11.14 -15.47 -11.59
C ILE A 75 -11.39 -16.81 -12.29
N ASP A 76 -10.94 -16.99 -13.54
CA ASP A 76 -11.07 -18.24 -14.30
C ASP A 76 -10.51 -19.45 -13.51
N GLN A 77 -9.37 -19.27 -12.84
CA GLN A 77 -8.76 -20.30 -11.98
C GLN A 77 -9.56 -20.58 -10.70
N LEU A 78 -10.21 -19.58 -10.10
CA LEU A 78 -11.07 -19.76 -8.94
C LEU A 78 -12.38 -20.44 -9.32
N GLU A 79 -13.00 -20.06 -10.44
CA GLU A 79 -14.20 -20.72 -10.99
C GLU A 79 -13.91 -22.18 -11.35
N GLN A 80 -12.78 -22.48 -12.02
CA GLN A 80 -12.38 -23.86 -12.30
C GLN A 80 -12.11 -24.67 -11.01
N ARG A 81 -11.54 -24.05 -9.97
CA ARG A 81 -11.35 -24.69 -8.66
C ARG A 81 -12.67 -24.93 -7.93
N TRP A 82 -13.62 -24.00 -8.03
CA TRP A 82 -14.96 -24.12 -7.47
C TRP A 82 -15.72 -25.26 -8.15
N SER A 83 -15.85 -25.22 -9.48
CA SER A 83 -16.49 -26.27 -10.29
C SER A 83 -15.93 -27.66 -9.97
N ARG A 84 -14.60 -27.82 -9.93
CA ARG A 84 -13.97 -29.09 -9.54
C ARG A 84 -14.24 -29.52 -8.09
N SER A 85 -14.50 -28.58 -7.19
CA SER A 85 -14.89 -28.88 -5.80
C SER A 85 -16.37 -29.27 -5.70
N GLU A 86 -17.21 -28.63 -6.50
CA GLU A 86 -18.65 -28.88 -6.60
C GLU A 86 -18.92 -30.25 -7.23
N GLU A 87 -18.23 -30.60 -8.31
CA GLU A 87 -18.19 -31.97 -8.89
C GLU A 87 -17.83 -33.03 -7.86
N ARG A 88 -16.83 -32.75 -7.00
CA ARG A 88 -16.39 -33.67 -5.94
C ARG A 88 -17.42 -33.81 -4.83
N ASN A 89 -18.03 -32.71 -4.40
CA ASN A 89 -19.10 -32.74 -3.40
C ASN A 89 -20.30 -33.53 -3.93
N ALA A 90 -20.78 -33.24 -5.13
CA ALA A 90 -21.87 -33.98 -5.77
C ALA A 90 -21.56 -35.48 -5.92
N ALA A 91 -20.33 -35.84 -6.27
CA ALA A 91 -19.90 -37.24 -6.35
C ALA A 91 -19.79 -37.94 -4.97
N LEU A 92 -19.50 -37.21 -3.90
CA LEU A 92 -19.52 -37.72 -2.53
C LEU A 92 -20.96 -37.84 -2.00
N GLU A 93 -21.80 -36.84 -2.25
CA GLU A 93 -23.23 -36.84 -1.90
C GLU A 93 -23.97 -38.00 -2.57
N ALA A 94 -23.71 -38.26 -3.86
CA ALA A 94 -24.24 -39.43 -4.57
C ALA A 94 -23.86 -40.76 -3.88
N ARG A 95 -22.57 -40.94 -3.52
CA ARG A 95 -22.10 -42.14 -2.80
C ARG A 95 -22.70 -42.26 -1.40
N VAL A 96 -22.92 -41.15 -0.71
CA VAL A 96 -23.57 -41.13 0.60
C VAL A 96 -25.06 -41.51 0.45
N ALA A 97 -25.75 -40.99 -0.57
CA ALA A 97 -27.13 -41.35 -0.88
C ALA A 97 -27.27 -42.84 -1.25
N GLU A 98 -26.36 -43.41 -2.04
CA GLU A 98 -26.28 -44.85 -2.32
C GLU A 98 -26.11 -45.67 -1.03
N GLN A 99 -25.16 -45.30 -0.16
CA GLN A 99 -24.96 -45.98 1.12
C GLN A 99 -26.17 -45.86 2.06
N GLN A 100 -26.85 -44.71 2.08
CA GLN A 100 -28.08 -44.52 2.85
C GLN A 100 -29.23 -45.37 2.29
N ALA A 101 -29.42 -45.43 0.97
CA ALA A 101 -30.42 -46.28 0.34
C ALA A 101 -30.20 -47.77 0.63
N VAL A 102 -28.94 -48.25 0.52
CA VAL A 102 -28.59 -49.64 0.87
C VAL A 102 -28.81 -49.92 2.37
N ARG A 103 -28.51 -48.98 3.26
CA ARG A 103 -28.82 -49.11 4.69
C ARG A 103 -30.32 -49.20 4.95
N LEU A 104 -31.12 -48.30 4.36
CA LEU A 104 -32.58 -48.30 4.52
C LEU A 104 -33.20 -49.60 4.02
N TRP A 105 -32.74 -50.12 2.88
CA TRP A 105 -33.14 -51.43 2.36
C TRP A 105 -32.77 -52.57 3.31
N ASN A 106 -31.54 -52.60 3.81
CA ASN A 106 -31.07 -53.68 4.70
C ASN A 106 -31.73 -53.63 6.10
N THR A 107 -32.09 -52.44 6.58
CA THR A 107 -32.82 -52.26 7.86
C THR A 107 -34.31 -52.63 7.73
N GLN A 108 -34.79 -52.92 6.51
CA GLN A 108 -36.14 -53.42 6.24
C GLN A 108 -36.19 -54.97 6.13
N ALA A 109 -35.06 -55.65 6.25
CA ALA A 109 -35.02 -57.10 6.48
C ALA A 109 -35.56 -57.43 7.90
N PRO A 110 -36.32 -58.53 8.09
CA PRO A 110 -36.84 -58.89 9.41
C PRO A 110 -35.72 -59.12 10.42
N ALA A 111 -35.78 -58.42 11.55
CA ALA A 111 -34.77 -58.55 12.60
C ALA A 111 -34.80 -59.96 13.22
N PRO A 112 -33.67 -60.69 13.27
CA PRO A 112 -33.54 -61.81 14.18
C PRO A 112 -33.61 -61.27 15.61
N GLN A 113 -34.55 -61.81 16.39
CA GLN A 113 -34.61 -61.62 17.84
C GLN A 113 -33.61 -62.58 18.50
N MET A 114 -33.20 -62.27 19.74
CA MET A 114 -32.15 -62.97 20.52
C MET A 114 -30.71 -62.58 20.05
N GLU A 115 -29.73 -62.34 20.91
CA GLU A 115 -29.66 -62.45 22.38
C GLU A 115 -29.11 -61.18 23.05
N GLU A 116 -29.56 -60.92 24.28
CA GLU A 116 -28.98 -59.93 25.18
C GLU A 116 -27.95 -60.65 26.06
N ALA A 117 -26.66 -60.46 25.78
CA ALA A 117 -25.57 -61.19 26.43
C ALA A 117 -24.36 -60.29 26.76
N ASP A 118 -23.70 -60.59 27.87
CA ASP A 118 -22.69 -59.76 28.53
C ASP A 118 -21.36 -59.60 27.75
N GLN A 119 -20.91 -58.34 27.66
CA GLN A 119 -19.50 -57.89 27.71
C GLN A 119 -18.50 -58.29 26.59
N PRO A 120 -17.33 -57.63 26.51
CA PRO A 120 -16.92 -56.35 27.12
C PRO A 120 -16.67 -55.25 26.06
N VAL A 121 -16.71 -53.98 26.49
CA VAL A 121 -16.21 -52.87 25.66
C VAL A 121 -14.67 -52.88 25.59
N PRO A 122 -14.05 -52.87 24.39
CA PRO A 122 -12.62 -52.68 24.28
C PRO A 122 -12.26 -51.21 24.54
N GLN A 123 -11.97 -50.88 25.80
CA GLN A 123 -11.39 -49.59 26.18
C GLN A 123 -9.97 -49.48 25.61
N TYR A 124 -9.86 -49.02 24.37
CA TYR A 124 -8.58 -48.73 23.73
C TYR A 124 -7.99 -47.44 24.31
N SER A 125 -7.51 -47.56 25.54
CA SER A 125 -6.76 -46.52 26.26
C SER A 125 -5.55 -46.11 25.44
N MET A 126 -5.24 -44.81 25.39
CA MET A 126 -4.04 -44.34 24.71
C MET A 126 -2.80 -44.95 25.37
N PRO A 127 -1.85 -45.51 24.60
CA PRO A 127 -0.50 -45.79 25.10
C PRO A 127 0.22 -44.46 25.37
N ALA A 128 0.07 -43.95 26.60
CA ALA A 128 0.90 -42.87 27.10
C ALA A 128 2.30 -43.45 27.40
N GLU A 129 3.18 -43.41 26.40
CA GLU A 129 4.51 -44.02 26.49
C GLU A 129 5.43 -43.23 27.42
N ALA A 130 5.38 -43.57 28.71
CA ALA A 130 6.23 -43.00 29.75
C ALA A 130 7.55 -43.79 29.87
N ALA A 131 8.64 -43.21 29.37
CA ALA A 131 10.02 -43.65 29.59
C ALA A 131 10.85 -42.51 30.22
N PRO A 132 11.91 -42.78 31.02
CA PRO A 132 12.11 -42.02 32.25
C PRO A 132 13.29 -41.01 32.29
N LEU A 133 13.23 -40.13 33.29
CA LEU A 133 14.28 -39.26 33.85
C LEU A 133 14.52 -39.65 35.33
N PRO A 134 15.55 -39.12 36.08
CA PRO A 134 16.70 -38.30 35.70
C PRO A 134 18.00 -39.18 35.70
N PRO A 135 19.12 -39.04 36.47
CA PRO A 135 19.51 -38.18 37.62
C PRO A 135 20.70 -37.22 37.30
N GLU A 136 21.57 -36.92 38.30
CA GLU A 136 22.84 -36.13 38.24
C GLU A 136 22.69 -34.65 37.78
N ALA A 137 22.57 -33.63 38.65
CA ALA A 137 22.92 -33.40 40.07
C ALA A 137 24.37 -32.95 40.37
N ASP A 138 24.62 -31.64 40.14
CA ASP A 138 25.43 -30.72 40.97
C ASP A 138 26.99 -30.87 41.00
N PRO A 139 27.77 -29.82 41.35
CA PRO A 139 27.37 -28.60 42.08
C PRO A 139 27.81 -27.23 41.52
N ILE A 140 27.27 -26.18 42.14
CA ILE A 140 27.69 -24.77 42.05
C ILE A 140 28.90 -24.50 42.98
N PRO A 141 29.66 -23.42 42.72
CA PRO A 141 29.87 -22.37 43.73
C PRO A 141 29.52 -20.98 43.14
N ASP A 142 28.64 -20.18 43.75
CA ASP A 142 28.91 -19.26 44.87
C ASP A 142 29.93 -18.15 44.52
N ALA A 143 29.71 -16.84 44.72
CA ALA A 143 28.52 -16.01 45.04
C ALA A 143 28.87 -14.52 44.68
N GLU A 144 28.13 -13.42 44.90
CA GLU A 144 26.89 -13.07 45.64
C GLU A 144 26.14 -11.93 44.90
N ALA A 145 24.81 -11.77 45.12
CA ALA A 145 24.02 -10.51 45.03
C ALA A 145 23.89 -9.77 43.66
N GLU A 146 22.79 -9.07 43.31
CA GLU A 146 21.51 -8.73 43.95
C GLU A 146 20.29 -9.10 43.06
N ALA A 147 19.05 -8.88 43.53
CA ALA A 147 17.83 -9.39 42.90
C ALA A 147 16.90 -8.30 42.31
N GLN A 148 16.56 -8.47 41.03
CA GLN A 148 15.27 -8.12 40.37
C GLN A 148 15.31 -8.81 38.98
N ALA A 149 14.43 -9.74 38.61
CA ALA A 149 12.97 -9.73 38.66
C ALA A 149 12.33 -8.72 37.69
N ASP A 150 12.55 -8.93 36.39
CA ASP A 150 11.42 -9.06 35.45
C ASP A 150 11.79 -9.97 34.27
N SER A 151 10.82 -10.77 33.80
CA SER A 151 10.98 -11.69 32.66
C SER A 151 10.23 -11.15 31.45
N GLU A 152 10.74 -10.06 30.87
CA GLU A 152 10.17 -9.50 29.65
C GLU A 152 10.79 -10.18 28.42
N ALA A 153 10.07 -11.17 27.87
CA ALA A 153 10.31 -11.60 26.51
C ALA A 153 10.05 -10.40 25.57
N PRO A 154 10.93 -10.10 24.60
CA PRO A 154 10.83 -8.87 23.83
C PRO A 154 9.51 -8.85 23.03
N GLU A 155 8.60 -7.96 23.42
CA GLU A 155 7.40 -7.69 22.63
C GLU A 155 7.79 -7.29 21.20
N PRO A 156 7.02 -7.72 20.18
CA PRO A 156 7.34 -7.38 18.80
C PRO A 156 7.32 -5.85 18.63
N PRO A 157 8.36 -5.23 18.07
CA PRO A 157 8.47 -3.77 18.01
C PRO A 157 7.30 -3.19 17.23
N SER A 158 6.47 -2.41 17.93
CA SER A 158 5.24 -1.79 17.41
C SER A 158 5.44 -1.09 16.06
N ILE A 159 4.39 -0.99 15.26
CA ILE A 159 4.47 -0.34 13.94
C ILE A 159 4.90 1.13 14.07
N ARG A 160 4.59 1.79 15.20
CA ARG A 160 5.12 3.14 15.50
C ARG A 160 6.64 3.18 15.69
N SER A 161 7.22 2.25 16.47
CA SER A 161 8.67 2.19 16.67
C SER A 161 9.44 1.75 15.42
N ARG A 162 8.78 1.06 14.48
CA ARG A 162 9.37 0.63 13.20
C ARG A 162 9.40 1.71 12.13
N TYR A 163 8.52 2.72 12.20
CA TYR A 163 8.41 3.80 11.22
C TYR A 163 8.34 5.19 11.87
N PRO A 164 9.27 5.56 12.78
CA PRO A 164 9.14 6.77 13.60
C PRO A 164 9.11 8.07 12.77
N GLU A 165 9.89 8.16 11.70
CA GLU A 165 9.91 9.33 10.80
C GLU A 165 8.59 9.50 10.03
N LEU A 166 7.89 8.40 9.74
CA LEU A 166 6.58 8.41 9.08
C LEU A 166 5.50 8.96 10.01
N PHE A 167 5.49 8.52 11.28
CA PHE A 167 4.56 9.03 12.28
C PHE A 167 4.86 10.49 12.67
N ALA A 168 6.12 10.89 12.80
CA ALA A 168 6.47 12.29 13.03
C ALA A 168 5.91 13.23 11.93
N LEU A 169 6.05 12.85 10.66
CA LEU A 169 5.48 13.60 9.54
C LEU A 169 3.95 13.55 9.51
N ALA A 170 3.32 12.47 9.98
CA ALA A 170 1.86 12.36 10.07
C ALA A 170 1.28 13.23 11.21
N ASP A 171 1.98 13.31 12.35
CA ASP A 171 1.62 14.16 13.50
C ASP A 171 1.78 15.66 13.14
N ASP A 172 2.73 16.01 12.27
CA ASP A 172 2.87 17.33 11.60
C ASP A 172 1.70 17.66 10.61
N GLN A 173 0.68 16.79 10.50
CA GLN A 173 -0.44 16.88 9.56
C GLN A 173 -0.02 16.92 8.07
N VAL A 174 1.17 16.39 7.73
CA VAL A 174 1.61 16.28 6.33
C VAL A 174 0.73 15.23 5.62
N PRO A 175 0.11 15.54 4.47
CA PRO A 175 -0.74 14.59 3.77
C PRO A 175 0.08 13.39 3.26
N ALA A 176 -0.50 12.18 3.32
CA ALA A 176 0.21 10.92 3.05
C ALA A 176 0.98 10.89 1.71
N GLY A 177 0.52 11.61 0.67
CA GLY A 177 1.27 11.76 -0.60
C GLY A 177 2.60 12.51 -0.47
N ARG A 178 2.69 13.53 0.39
CA ARG A 178 3.95 14.23 0.69
C ARG A 178 4.87 13.42 1.60
N ILE A 179 4.31 12.55 2.44
CA ILE A 179 5.08 11.57 3.22
C ILE A 179 5.67 10.50 2.29
N ALA A 180 4.86 9.99 1.35
CA ALA A 180 5.26 9.05 0.29
C ALA A 180 6.41 9.60 -0.57
N GLU A 181 6.30 10.85 -1.03
CA GLU A 181 7.39 11.54 -1.75
C GLU A 181 8.69 11.64 -0.93
N ARG A 182 8.60 12.01 0.36
CA ARG A 182 9.78 12.18 1.24
C ARG A 182 10.46 10.87 1.60
N LEU A 183 9.70 9.82 1.87
CA LEU A 183 10.22 8.51 2.30
C LEU A 183 10.40 7.53 1.13
N SER A 184 10.15 7.95 -0.12
CA SER A 184 10.20 7.11 -1.33
C SER A 184 9.36 5.83 -1.23
N MET A 185 8.25 5.90 -0.49
CA MET A 185 7.35 4.78 -0.17
C MET A 185 6.02 4.95 -0.92
N PRO A 186 5.39 3.88 -1.44
CA PRO A 186 4.09 4.00 -2.11
C PRO A 186 2.99 4.50 -1.16
N ILE A 187 2.15 5.43 -1.64
CA ILE A 187 1.15 6.13 -0.83
C ILE A 187 0.16 5.20 -0.08
N GLY A 188 -0.18 4.05 -0.67
CA GLY A 188 -1.02 3.04 -0.04
C GLY A 188 -0.34 2.32 1.14
N GLU A 189 0.98 2.14 1.10
CA GLU A 189 1.75 1.57 2.21
C GLU A 189 1.88 2.58 3.35
N VAL A 190 2.14 3.86 3.05
CA VAL A 190 2.11 4.95 4.03
C VAL A 190 0.75 4.99 4.76
N GLN A 191 -0.35 4.94 3.99
CA GLN A 191 -1.69 4.97 4.57
C GLN A 191 -2.01 3.71 5.40
N LEU A 192 -1.57 2.53 4.95
CA LEU A 192 -1.72 1.26 5.67
C LEU A 192 -0.92 1.25 6.99
N ILE A 193 0.33 1.74 6.97
CA ILE A 193 1.18 1.84 8.17
C ILE A 193 0.55 2.78 9.21
N ILE A 194 0.07 3.95 8.79
CA ILE A 194 -0.64 4.88 9.68
C ILE A 194 -1.88 4.18 10.27
N GLN A 195 -2.67 3.48 9.45
CA GLN A 195 -3.88 2.79 9.93
C GLN A 195 -3.56 1.63 10.90
N LEU A 196 -2.45 0.91 10.71
CA LEU A 196 -1.97 -0.11 11.65
C LEU A 196 -1.48 0.52 12.96
N GLY A 197 -0.64 1.56 12.92
CA GLY A 197 -0.13 2.22 14.13
C GLY A 197 -1.18 3.00 14.93
N ILE A 198 -2.37 3.25 14.36
CA ILE A 198 -3.57 3.68 15.09
C ILE A 198 -4.29 2.47 15.70
N GLN A 199 -4.46 1.37 14.97
CA GLN A 199 -5.10 0.15 15.48
C GLN A 199 -4.31 -0.55 16.59
N GLU A 200 -2.99 -0.49 16.58
CA GLU A 200 -2.13 -1.02 17.65
C GLU A 200 -2.17 -0.13 18.89
N GLY A 201 -2.07 1.20 18.70
CA GLY A 201 -2.16 2.17 19.81
C GLY A 201 -3.55 2.28 20.46
N GLY A 202 -4.56 1.61 19.92
CA GLY A 202 -5.89 1.42 20.52
C GLY A 202 -6.19 -0.03 20.94
N ARG A 203 -5.16 -0.88 21.05
CA ARG A 203 -5.25 -2.29 21.46
C ARG A 203 -4.28 -2.62 22.61
N VAL A 204 -3.77 -1.57 23.28
CA VAL A 204 -3.04 -1.55 24.56
C VAL A 204 -3.94 -0.86 25.57
#